data_AF-A0A2G4HJE2-F1
#
_entry.id   AF-A0A2G4HJE2-F1
#
_cell.length_a   1.000
_cell.length_b   1.000
_cell.length_c   1.000
_cell.angle_alpha   90.00
_cell.angle_beta   90.00
_cell.angle_gamma   90.00
#
_symmetry.space_group_name_H-M   'P 1'
#
loop_
_entity.id
_entity.type
_entity.pdbx_description
1 polymer ?
#
loop_
_entity_poly.entity_id
_entity_poly.type
_entity_poly.pdbx_seq_one_letter_code
_entity_poly.pdbx_strand_id
1 'polypeptide(L)' 'MQDSSTDGGPYRVRFADRHERSVPDEVGGPRFGCLNDALAFAHLQVNSRNAALIVEKLAPGGCWLQMARLD' A
#
# COMPACT_ATOMS: atom_id res chain seq x y z
N MET A 1 -22.86 -7.42 -5.31
CA MET A 1 -22.57 -6.02 -4.95
C MET A 1 -21.27 -6.05 -4.17
N GLN A 2 -20.18 -5.55 -4.75
CA GLN A 2 -18.82 -5.70 -4.21
C GLN A 2 -18.49 -4.44 -3.42
N ASP A 3 -18.57 -4.54 -2.09
CA ASP A 3 -18.39 -3.42 -1.17
C ASP A 3 -16.91 -3.01 -1.19
N SER A 4 -16.63 -1.93 -1.90
CA SER A 4 -15.30 -1.32 -2.02
C SER A 4 -15.13 -0.22 -0.96
N SER A 5 -15.56 -0.49 0.28
CA SER A 5 -15.43 0.44 1.38
C SER A 5 -14.07 0.27 2.06
N THR A 6 -13.25 1.26 1.77
CA THR A 6 -12.25 1.88 2.64
C THR A 6 -12.52 1.74 4.15
N ASP A 7 -12.21 0.59 4.74
CA ASP A 7 -11.91 0.51 6.17
C ASP A 7 -11.04 -0.72 6.50
N GLY A 8 -9.80 -0.48 6.94
CA GLY A 8 -9.06 -1.44 7.77
C GLY A 8 -8.41 -2.66 7.12
N GLY A 9 -8.46 -2.87 5.81
CA GLY A 9 -7.81 -4.04 5.16
C GLY A 9 -6.31 -4.18 5.50
N PRO A 10 -5.77 -5.41 5.65
CA PRO A 10 -4.39 -5.60 6.10
C PRO A 10 -3.37 -5.19 5.05
N TYR A 11 -3.75 -4.91 3.81
CA TYR A 11 -2.84 -4.43 2.78
C TYR A 11 -2.98 -2.92 2.60
N ARG A 12 -1.88 -2.20 2.46
CA ARG A 12 -1.86 -0.75 2.21
C ARG A 12 -0.96 -0.44 1.01
N VAL A 13 -1.36 0.54 0.21
CA VAL A 13 -0.52 1.10 -0.86
C VAL A 13 -0.14 2.53 -0.52
N ARG A 14 1.16 2.86 -0.58
CA ARG A 14 1.68 4.21 -0.32
C ARG A 14 2.76 4.58 -1.31
N PHE A 15 3.09 5.86 -1.41
CA PHE A 15 4.25 6.31 -2.19
C PHE A 15 5.56 5.87 -1.55
N ALA A 16 6.53 5.51 -2.38
CA ALA A 16 7.90 5.30 -1.96
C ALA A 16 8.57 6.66 -1.74
N ASP A 17 8.96 6.96 -0.50
CA ASP A 17 9.81 8.11 -0.22
C ASP A 17 11.29 7.70 -0.45
N ARG A 18 12.07 8.59 -1.05
CA ARG A 18 13.49 8.38 -1.35
C ARG A 18 14.36 8.31 -0.09
N HIS A 19 13.86 8.76 1.08
CA HIS A 19 14.59 8.79 2.35
C HIS A 19 14.01 7.88 3.45
N GLU A 20 13.41 6.75 3.09
CA GLU A 20 12.87 5.79 4.07
C GLU A 20 13.95 5.11 4.93
N ARG A 21 14.33 5.75 6.04
CA ARG A 21 14.98 5.08 7.18
C ARG A 21 13.97 4.62 8.23
N SER A 22 12.79 5.22 8.26
CA SER A 22 11.65 4.88 9.12
C SER A 22 10.39 5.41 8.45
N VAL A 23 9.43 4.54 8.18
CA VAL A 23 8.11 4.96 7.69
C VAL A 23 7.36 5.51 8.90
N PRO A 24 6.92 6.78 8.90
CA PRO A 24 6.06 7.28 9.96
C PRO A 24 4.80 6.41 10.09
N ASP A 25 4.34 6.14 11.31
CA ASP A 25 3.09 5.40 11.54
C ASP A 25 1.89 6.05 10.82
N GLU A 26 1.97 7.36 10.59
CA GLU A 26 0.96 8.20 9.94
C GLU A 26 0.99 8.19 8.41
N VAL A 27 1.83 7.39 7.73
CA VAL A 27 1.78 7.34 6.26
C VAL A 27 0.46 6.70 5.80
N GLY A 28 -0.53 7.56 5.56
CA GLY A 28 -1.82 7.19 5.02
C GLY A 28 -1.70 6.63 3.62
N GLY A 29 -2.61 5.73 3.27
CA GLY A 29 -2.68 5.12 1.95
C GLY A 29 -3.94 4.28 1.80
N PRO A 30 -4.46 4.07 0.58
CA PRO A 30 -5.58 3.17 0.36
C PRO A 30 -5.29 1.79 0.94
N ARG A 31 -6.27 1.23 1.65
CA ARG A 31 -6.19 -0.09 2.27
C ARG A 31 -7.10 -1.09 1.57
N PHE A 32 -6.66 -2.33 1.50
CA PHE A 32 -7.30 -3.41 0.74
C PHE A 32 -7.37 -4.68 1.58
N GLY A 33 -8.46 -5.44 1.38
CA GLY A 33 -8.67 -6.73 2.04
C GLY A 33 -7.71 -7.81 1.56
N CYS A 34 -7.23 -7.74 0.31
CA CYS A 34 -6.35 -8.74 -0.28
C CYS A 34 -5.15 -8.12 -1.02
N LEU A 35 -4.09 -8.91 -1.19
CA LEU A 35 -2.84 -8.48 -1.84
C LEU A 35 -3.05 -8.16 -3.32
N ASN A 36 -3.87 -8.96 -4.02
CA ASN A 36 -4.08 -8.81 -5.46
C ASN A 36 -4.73 -7.46 -5.80
N ASP A 37 -5.73 -7.03 -5.03
CA ASP A 37 -6.37 -5.73 -5.23
C ASP A 37 -5.40 -4.58 -4.97
N ALA A 38 -4.56 -4.70 -3.93
CA ALA A 38 -3.54 -3.71 -3.62
C ALA A 38 -2.50 -3.59 -4.75
N LEU A 39 -2.04 -4.73 -5.29
CA LEU A 39 -1.11 -4.76 -6.41
C LEU A 39 -1.73 -4.20 -7.69
N ALA A 40 -2.96 -4.59 -8.02
CA ALA A 40 -3.68 -4.07 -9.18
C ALA A 40 -3.84 -2.55 -9.11
N PHE A 41 -4.23 -2.02 -7.94
CA PHE A 41 -4.29 -0.58 -7.71
C PHE A 41 -2.93 0.10 -7.85
N ALA A 42 -1.87 -0.48 -7.25
CA ALA A 42 -0.54 0.09 -7.30
C ALA A 42 0.01 0.14 -8.74
N HIS A 43 -0.16 -0.92 -9.53
CA HIS A 43 0.21 -0.92 -10.95
C HIS A 43 -0.51 0.17 -11.77
N LEU A 44 -1.82 0.35 -11.55
CA LEU A 44 -2.57 1.41 -12.22
C LEU A 44 -2.03 2.81 -11.87
N GLN A 45 -1.65 3.02 -10.61
CA GLN A 45 -1.15 4.31 -10.13
C GLN A 45 0.29 4.60 -10.59
N VAL A 46 1.19 3.61 -10.59
CA VAL A 46 2.56 3.75 -11.14
C VAL A 46 2.50 4.23 -12.59
N ASN A 47 1.68 3.57 -13.41
CA ASN A 47 1.51 3.94 -14.82
C ASN A 47 0.91 5.34 -15.01
N SER A 48 -0.03 5.73 -14.14
CA SER A 48 -0.75 7.00 -14.29
C SER A 48 0.03 8.21 -13.75
N ARG A 49 0.83 8.01 -12.70
CA ARG A 49 1.50 9.09 -11.96
C ARG A 49 3.02 9.10 -12.13
N ASN A 50 3.61 8.09 -12.77
CA ASN A 50 5.05 7.91 -12.91
C ASN A 50 5.75 8.07 -11.54
N ALA A 51 5.23 7.34 -10.55
CA ALA A 51 5.64 7.45 -9.16
C ALA A 51 5.85 6.07 -8.57
N ALA A 52 6.96 5.91 -7.86
CA ALA A 52 7.25 4.66 -7.17
C ALA A 52 6.28 4.45 -5.99
N LEU A 53 5.73 3.25 -5.89
CA LEU A 53 4.78 2.84 -4.85
C LEU A 53 5.29 1.63 -4.08
N ILE A 54 4.85 1.53 -2.84
CA ILE A 54 5.12 0.42 -1.94
C ILE A 54 3.79 -0.20 -1.54
N VAL A 55 3.70 -1.53 -1.65
CA VAL A 55 2.60 -2.32 -1.12
C VAL A 55 3.06 -2.99 0.16
N GLU A 56 2.31 -2.80 1.23
CA GLU A 56 2.64 -3.30 2.56
C GLU A 56 1.51 -4.16 3.12
N LYS A 57 1.84 -5.05 4.06
CA LYS A 57 0.89 -5.85 4.83
C LYS A 57 1.06 -5.59 6.33
N LEU A 58 -0.04 -5.32 7.03
CA LEU A 58 -0.10 -5.21 8.48
C LEU A 58 0.11 -6.59 9.09
N ALA A 59 1.16 -6.72 9.90
CA ALA A 59 1.42 -7.88 10.72
C ALA A 59 0.55 -7.85 11.99
N PRO A 60 0.26 -9.01 12.62
CA PRO A 60 -0.49 -9.06 13.88
C PRO A 60 0.11 -8.22 15.02
N GLY A 61 1.42 -7.95 14.98
CA GLY A 61 2.14 -7.10 15.95
C GLY A 61 2.07 -5.59 15.66
N GLY A 62 1.30 -5.14 14.67
CA GLY A 62 1.11 -3.72 14.35
C GLY A 62 2.14 -3.14 13.37
N CYS A 63 3.21 -3.86 13.06
CA CYS A 63 4.20 -3.43 12.06
C CYS A 63 3.69 -3.64 10.62
N TRP A 64 4.06 -2.72 9.73
CA TRP A 64 3.85 -2.87 8.29
C TRP A 64 5.06 -3.58 7.65
N LEU A 65 4.79 -4.62 6.88
CA LEU A 65 5.80 -5.38 6.13
C LEU A 65 5.69 -5.06 4.65
N GLN A 66 6.78 -4.60 4.04
CA GLN A 66 6.82 -4.38 2.61
C GLN A 66 6.70 -5.72 1.86
N MET A 67 5.68 -5.81 1.01
CA MET A 67 5.41 -6.96 0.15
C MET A 67 5.98 -6.76 -1.25
N ALA A 68 5.87 -5.53 -1.78
CA ALA A 68 6.35 -5.18 -3.11
C ALA A 68 6.71 -3.69 -3.18
N ARG A 69 7.64 -3.37 -4.08
CA ARG A 69 7.94 -2.02 -4.56
C ARG A 69 7.76 -2.00 -6.07
N LEU A 70 7.07 -0.99 -6.57
CA LEU A 70 6.78 -0.80 -7.98
C LEU A 70 7.30 0.58 -8.39
N ASP A 71 7.90 0.70 -9.56
CA ASP A 71 8.46 1.91 -10.13
C ASP A 71 8.06 2.09 -11.60
#